data_AF-X1F624-F1
#
_entry.id   AF-X1F624-F1
#
_cell.length_a   1.000
_cell.length_b   1.000
_cell.length_c   1.000
_cell.angle_alpha   90.00
_cell.angle_beta   90.00
_cell.angle_gamma   90.00
#
_symmetry.space_group_name_H-M   'P 1'
#
loop_
_entity.id
_entity.type
_entity.pdbx_description
1 polymer ?
#
loop_
_entity_poly.entity_id
_entity_poly.type
_entity_poly.pdbx_seq_one_letter_code
_entity_poly.pdbx_strand_id
1 'polypeptide(L)' 'MACATYGDTPNGQKIGYVYTRKHERKKGYATSVVARLSENILSSGKKFCFLFTDLMNPTSNK' A
#
# COMPACT_ATOMS: atom_id res chain seq x y z
N MET A 1 3.53 -8.78 -8.79
CA MET A 1 3.01 -7.71 -7.90
C MET A 1 4.03 -7.46 -6.80
N ALA A 2 4.32 -6.22 -6.42
CA ALA A 2 5.22 -5.88 -5.30
C ALA A 2 4.63 -4.73 -4.45
N CYS A 3 4.88 -4.74 -3.14
CA CYS A 3 4.62 -3.64 -2.23
C CYS A 3 5.68 -3.67 -1.12
N ALA A 4 5.93 -2.54 -0.46
CA ALA A 4 6.79 -2.48 0.71
C ALA A 4 6.31 -1.44 1.73
N THR A 5 6.78 -1.57 2.96
CA THR A 5 6.63 -0.57 4.01
C THR A 5 7.92 0.20 4.19
N TYR A 6 7.82 1.48 4.51
CA TYR A 6 8.96 2.33 4.87
C TYR A 6 8.49 3.43 5.84
N GLY A 7 9.41 4.20 6.43
CA GLY A 7 9.05 5.29 7.34
C GLY A 7 8.21 4.83 8.53
N ASP A 8 8.84 4.11 9.47
CA ASP A 8 8.19 3.67 10.70
C ASP A 8 8.01 4.84 11.68
N THR A 9 6.82 4.96 12.25
CA THR A 9 6.49 5.94 13.28
C THR A 9 5.84 5.24 14.47
N PRO A 10 5.83 5.83 15.68
CA PRO A 10 5.27 5.17 16.86
C PRO A 10 3.83 4.67 16.68
N ASN A 11 2.99 5.43 15.96
CA ASN A 11 1.56 5.13 15.81
C ASN A 11 1.17 4.59 14.42
N GLY A 12 2.05 4.64 13.43
CA GLY A 12 1.70 4.22 12.08
C GLY A 12 2.89 3.93 11.18
N GLN A 13 2.61 3.31 10.04
CA GLN A 13 3.64 2.94 9.08
C GLN A 13 3.21 3.29 7.65
N LYS A 14 4.18 3.75 6.86
CA LYS A 14 3.91 4.13 5.48
C LYS A 14 4.00 2.92 4.55
N ILE A 15 3.01 2.77 3.68
CA ILE A 15 2.98 1.81 2.59
C ILE A 15 3.43 2.51 1.31
N GLY A 16 4.25 1.84 0.50
CA GLY A 16 4.54 2.28 -0.87
C GLY A 16 5.25 1.22 -1.67
N TYR A 17 5.96 1.66 -2.72
CA TYR A 17 6.54 0.76 -3.72
C TYR A 17 5.53 -0.26 -4.29
N VAL A 18 4.25 0.14 -4.37
CA VAL A 18 3.15 -0.69 -4.85
C VAL A 18 3.19 -0.73 -6.38
N TYR A 19 3.47 -1.89 -6.95
CA TYR A 19 3.57 -2.06 -8.40
C TYR A 19 2.93 -3.35 -8.89
N THR A 20 2.00 -3.18 -9.83
CA THR A 20 1.43 -4.25 -10.66
C THR A 20 1.94 -4.09 -12.10
N ARG A 21 2.43 -5.19 -12.71
CA ARG A 21 2.81 -5.22 -14.12
C ARG A 21 1.62 -4.80 -15.00
N LYS A 22 1.87 -4.08 -16.09
CA LYS A 22 0.81 -3.47 -16.92
C LYS A 22 -0.28 -4.46 -17.36
N HIS A 23 0.11 -5.66 -17.81
CA HIS A 23 -0.80 -6.71 -18.26
C HIS A 23 -1.59 -7.42 -17.13
N GLU A 24 -1.24 -7.16 -15.87
CA GLU A 24 -1.88 -7.73 -14.68
C GLU A 24 -2.73 -6.71 -13.92
N ARG A 25 -2.80 -5.45 -14.38
CA ARG A 25 -3.58 -4.39 -13.75
C ARG A 25 -5.09 -4.68 -13.86
N LYS A 26 -5.87 -4.04 -12.98
CA LYS A 26 -7.34 -4.18 -12.89
C LYS A 26 -7.85 -5.58 -12.51
N LYS A 27 -6.97 -6.43 -11.96
CA LYS A 27 -7.30 -7.76 -11.43
C LYS A 27 -7.35 -7.81 -9.89
N GLY A 28 -7.30 -6.67 -9.22
CA GLY A 28 -7.34 -6.58 -7.74
C GLY A 28 -6.02 -6.87 -7.02
N TYR A 29 -4.93 -7.25 -7.72
CA TYR A 29 -3.66 -7.60 -7.08
C TYR A 29 -3.09 -6.52 -6.15
N ALA A 30 -3.19 -5.24 -6.54
CA ALA A 30 -2.74 -4.15 -5.70
C ALA A 30 -3.54 -4.05 -4.40
N THR A 31 -4.86 -4.14 -4.52
CA THR A 31 -5.78 -4.11 -3.39
C THR A 31 -5.54 -5.27 -2.43
N SER A 32 -5.44 -6.51 -2.93
CA SER A 32 -5.23 -7.69 -2.07
C SER A 32 -3.92 -7.62 -1.29
N VAL A 33 -2.84 -7.19 -1.96
CA VAL A 33 -1.53 -7.10 -1.34
C VAL A 33 -1.46 -5.96 -0.32
N VAL A 34 -2.02 -4.79 -0.65
CA VAL A 34 -2.08 -3.65 0.28
C VAL A 34 -2.96 -3.99 1.48
N ALA A 35 -4.12 -4.63 1.28
CA ALA A 35 -5.00 -5.04 2.37
C ALA A 35 -4.28 -5.96 3.36
N ARG A 36 -3.61 -7.00 2.86
CA ARG A 36 -2.86 -7.93 3.71
C ARG A 36 -1.72 -7.25 4.45
N LEU A 37 -1.03 -6.31 3.80
CA LEU A 37 0.04 -5.55 4.42
C LEU A 37 -0.50 -4.63 5.53
N SER A 38 -1.62 -3.94 5.29
CA SER A 38 -2.29 -3.10 6.27
C SER A 38 -2.74 -3.91 7.49
N GLU A 39 -3.32 -5.11 7.30
CA GLU A 39 -3.66 -6.02 8.40
C GLU A 39 -2.44 -6.36 9.26
N ASN A 40 -1.30 -6.65 8.65
CA ASN A 40 -0.07 -6.97 9.36
C ASN A 40 0.43 -5.77 10.19
N ILE A 41 0.40 -4.56 9.61
CA ILE A 41 0.81 -3.32 10.29
C ILE A 41 -0.08 -3.04 11.51
N LEU A 42 -1.40 -3.17 11.34
CA LEU A 42 -2.34 -2.95 12.44
C LEU A 42 -2.20 -4.03 13.52
N SER A 43 -1.99 -5.28 13.10
CA SER A 43 -1.73 -6.41 14.02
C SER A 43 -0.42 -6.28 14.78
N SER A 44 0.55 -5.52 14.26
CA SER A 44 1.80 -5.21 14.97
C SER A 44 1.64 -4.10 16.02
N GLY A 45 0.41 -3.66 16.32
CA GLY A 45 0.10 -2.66 17.34
C GLY A 45 0.11 -1.22 16.84
N LYS A 46 0.30 -0.98 15.54
CA LYS A 46 0.16 0.38 14.97
C LYS A 46 -1.32 0.73 14.86
N LYS A 47 -1.64 2.02 14.99
CA LYS A 47 -3.01 2.54 14.94
C LYS A 47 -3.49 2.79 13.52
N PHE A 48 -2.57 3.08 12.60
CA PHE A 48 -2.92 3.39 11.22
C PHE A 48 -1.77 3.06 10.24
N CYS A 49 -2.12 2.91 8.97
CA CYS A 49 -1.19 2.86 7.86
C CYS A 49 -1.59 3.90 6.81
N PHE A 50 -0.63 4.45 6.07
CA PHE A 50 -0.89 5.52 5.11
C PHE A 50 0.02 5.39 3.88
N LEU A 51 -0.44 5.89 2.74
CA LEU A 51 0.33 5.92 1.50
C LEU A 51 0.21 7.31 0.89
N PHE A 52 1.30 7.79 0.29
CA PHE A 52 1.28 8.98 -0.54
C PHE A 52 1.48 8.57 -1.99
N THR A 53 0.72 9.20 -2.87
CA THR A 53 0.86 9.05 -4.31
C THR A 53 0.81 10.45 -4.94
N ASP A 54 1.42 10.58 -6.10
CA ASP A 54 1.29 11.77 -6.92
C ASP A 54 -0.20 11.98 -7.27
N LEU A 55 -0.68 13.22 -7.12
CA LEU A 55 -2.04 13.62 -7.49
C LEU A 55 -2.31 13.39 -8.99
N MET A 56 -1.27 13.51 -9.83
CA MET A 56 -1.34 13.30 -11.27
C MET A 56 -1.32 11.82 -11.66
N ASN A 57 -1.32 10.88 -10.72
CA ASN A 57 -1.37 9.44 -11.01
C ASN A 57 -2.81 8.91 -11.00
N PRO A 58 -3.51 8.84 -12.16
CA PRO A 58 -4.89 8.38 -12.24
C PRO A 58 -5.07 6.89 -11.98
N THR A 59 -3.99 6.11 -11.88
CA THR A 59 -4.08 4.69 -11.54
C THR A 59 -4.18 4.49 -10.04
N SER A 60 -3.49 5.33 -9.26
CA SER A 60 -3.47 5.25 -7.80
C SER A 60 -4.58 6.06 -7.14
N ASN A 61 -5.05 7.15 -7.78
CA ASN A 61 -6.08 8.06 -7.25
C ASN A 61 -7.50 7.69 -7.70
N LYS A 62 -7.72 6.46 -8.17
CA LYS A 62 -9.03 5.96 -8.60
C LYS A 62 -9.61 4.98 -7.59
#